data_AF-S4RFV5-F1
#
_entry.id   AF-S4RFV5-F1
#
_cell.length_a   1.000
_cell.length_b   1.000
_cell.length_c   1.000
_cell.angle_alpha   90.00
_cell.angle_beta   90.00
_cell.angle_gamma   90.00
#
_symmetry.space_group_name_H-M   'P 1'
#
loop_
_entity.id
_entity.type
_entity.pdbx_description
1 polymer ?
#
loop_
_entity_poly.entity_id
_entity_poly.type
_entity_poly.pdbx_seq_one_letter_code
_entity_poly.pdbx_strand_id
1 'polypeptide(L)'
;NHTYDTYLGKGFIIAGMEEGLIGTCIGERRLLTIPPHLGYGEAGIAGKIPGSAVLLVNVHMVDLHNPADSVDVETYSSPHECAHRVQLGDLISMHYNTTLLDGTPLYCNRKTGWTYEAKMGSGQLIPGLEVGLKGMCVSEKRFLTIPPHLAFGEKGIEGEVPGSAVLLFDIELLRAEEGFPDGYMFVWKERAPPLLFQQFDADQDGLIALQEFSTFIKSQVATGVGRLAPGQEAETLISEMFKNQDRDGDGFISPTELKLKRDEELAHDEL
;
A
#
# COMPACT_ATOMS: atom_id res chain seq x y z
N ASN A 1 -21.90 13.42 -18.14
CA ASN A 1 -20.88 12.86 -19.05
C ASN A 1 -20.40 11.59 -18.37
N HIS A 2 -21.12 10.49 -18.57
CA HIS A 2 -20.87 9.23 -17.87
C HIS A 2 -20.29 8.24 -18.88
N THR A 3 -19.25 7.52 -18.47
CA THR A 3 -18.78 6.35 -19.18
C THR A 3 -19.80 5.21 -19.02
N TYR A 4 -19.77 4.27 -19.95
CA TYR A 4 -20.54 3.04 -19.87
C TYR A 4 -19.56 1.88 -19.81
N ASP A 5 -19.51 1.22 -18.66
CA ASP A 5 -18.57 0.13 -18.41
C ASP A 5 -19.25 -1.20 -18.73
N THR A 6 -18.53 -2.09 -19.40
CA THR A 6 -19.04 -3.40 -19.78
C THR A 6 -17.91 -4.41 -19.96
N TYR A 7 -18.28 -5.69 -19.96
CA TYR A 7 -17.35 -6.80 -20.17
C TYR A 7 -17.55 -7.36 -21.58
N LEU A 8 -16.50 -7.28 -22.40
CA LEU A 8 -16.52 -7.85 -23.74
C LEU A 8 -16.55 -9.39 -23.69
N GLY A 9 -17.40 -10.00 -24.51
CA GLY A 9 -17.55 -11.46 -24.61
C GLY A 9 -18.43 -12.07 -23.52
N LYS A 10 -19.18 -11.25 -22.79
CA LYS A 10 -20.16 -11.69 -21.79
C LYS A 10 -21.60 -11.56 -22.27
N GLY A 11 -21.83 -10.98 -23.45
CA GLY A 11 -23.17 -10.75 -23.99
C GLY A 11 -23.93 -9.65 -23.25
N PHE A 12 -23.22 -8.73 -22.59
CA PHE A 12 -23.83 -7.61 -21.86
C PHE A 12 -24.23 -6.45 -22.77
N ILE A 13 -23.65 -6.39 -23.97
CA ILE A 13 -24.02 -5.47 -25.05
C ILE A 13 -24.39 -6.27 -26.29
N ILE A 14 -25.03 -5.61 -27.25
CA ILE A 14 -25.41 -6.23 -28.53
C ILE A 14 -24.17 -6.78 -29.26
N ALA A 15 -24.31 -7.91 -29.95
CA ALA A 15 -23.19 -8.63 -30.57
C ALA A 15 -22.36 -7.73 -31.51
N GLY A 16 -23.00 -6.84 -32.26
CA GLY A 16 -22.29 -5.93 -33.17
C GLY A 16 -21.44 -4.88 -32.45
N MET A 17 -21.77 -4.53 -31.20
CA MET A 17 -20.89 -3.72 -30.36
C MET A 17 -19.72 -4.56 -29.86
N GLU A 18 -19.95 -5.80 -29.38
CA GLU A 18 -18.85 -6.67 -28.94
C GLU A 18 -17.83 -6.89 -30.07
N GLU A 19 -18.30 -7.26 -31.26
CA GLU A 19 -17.44 -7.44 -32.44
C GLU A 19 -16.74 -6.15 -32.86
N GLY A 20 -17.47 -5.03 -32.88
CA GLY A 20 -16.94 -3.74 -33.32
C GLY A 20 -15.88 -3.12 -32.40
N LEU A 21 -15.88 -3.48 -31.12
CA LEU A 21 -14.93 -2.99 -30.14
C LEU A 21 -13.61 -3.77 -30.12
N ILE A 22 -13.57 -4.98 -30.67
CA ILE A 22 -12.33 -5.77 -30.75
C ILE A 22 -11.28 -5.01 -31.56
N GLY A 23 -10.05 -4.97 -31.02
CA GLY A 23 -8.92 -4.27 -31.65
C GLY A 23 -9.01 -2.75 -31.64
N THR A 24 -9.88 -2.16 -30.80
CA THR A 24 -9.92 -0.71 -30.56
C THR A 24 -8.83 -0.32 -29.56
N CYS A 25 -8.08 0.74 -29.86
CA CYS A 25 -7.10 1.28 -28.93
C CYS A 25 -7.74 2.23 -27.92
N ILE A 26 -7.15 2.36 -26.73
CA ILE A 26 -7.51 3.42 -25.76
C ILE A 26 -7.33 4.79 -26.42
N GLY A 27 -8.29 5.70 -26.21
CA GLY A 27 -8.38 7.02 -26.84
C GLY A 27 -8.97 7.04 -28.26
N GLU A 28 -9.18 5.87 -28.88
CA GLU A 28 -9.74 5.81 -30.23
C GLU A 28 -11.22 6.18 -30.26
N ARG A 29 -11.63 6.95 -31.27
CA ARG A 29 -13.04 7.16 -31.62
C ARG A 29 -13.39 6.33 -32.86
N ARG A 30 -14.45 5.53 -32.76
CA ARG A 30 -14.88 4.63 -33.84
C ARG A 30 -16.38 4.78 -34.10
N LEU A 31 -16.76 4.87 -35.38
CA LEU A 31 -18.15 4.79 -35.80
C LEU A 31 -18.46 3.34 -36.22
N LEU A 32 -19.32 2.67 -35.46
CA LEU A 32 -19.77 1.32 -35.74
C LEU A 32 -21.06 1.37 -36.55
N THR A 33 -21.10 0.62 -37.65
CA THR A 33 -22.33 0.36 -38.43
C THR A 33 -22.79 -1.05 -38.15
N ILE A 34 -23.85 -1.18 -37.35
CA ILE A 34 -24.32 -2.46 -36.82
C ILE A 34 -25.58 -2.89 -37.59
N PRO A 35 -25.52 -3.99 -38.36
CA PRO A 35 -26.69 -4.51 -39.06
C PRO A 35 -27.70 -5.09 -38.07
N PRO A 36 -28.99 -5.24 -38.46
CA PRO A 36 -30.04 -5.60 -37.51
C PRO A 36 -29.83 -6.94 -36.81
N HIS A 37 -29.26 -7.94 -37.51
CA HIS A 37 -28.99 -9.27 -36.95
C HIS A 37 -27.91 -9.27 -35.85
N LEU A 38 -27.08 -8.23 -35.79
CA LEU A 38 -26.09 -8.00 -34.71
C LEU A 38 -26.56 -6.93 -33.70
N GLY A 39 -27.75 -6.35 -33.91
CA GLY A 39 -28.37 -5.34 -33.07
C GLY A 39 -29.64 -5.86 -32.40
N TYR A 40 -30.79 -5.28 -32.76
CA TYR A 40 -32.10 -5.60 -32.16
C TYR A 40 -33.04 -6.43 -33.06
N GLY A 41 -32.50 -6.99 -34.15
CA GLY A 41 -33.21 -7.89 -35.05
C GLY A 41 -34.42 -7.28 -35.76
N GLU A 42 -35.29 -8.14 -36.28
CA GLU A 42 -36.53 -7.73 -36.96
C GLU A 42 -37.56 -7.12 -36.00
N ALA A 43 -37.51 -7.49 -34.71
CA ALA A 43 -38.46 -7.01 -33.71
C ALA A 43 -38.15 -5.58 -33.25
N GLY A 44 -36.88 -5.20 -33.16
CA GLY A 44 -36.45 -3.92 -32.60
C GLY A 44 -36.77 -3.80 -31.09
N ILE A 45 -36.84 -2.56 -30.59
CA ILE A 45 -37.34 -2.23 -29.26
C ILE A 45 -38.54 -1.31 -29.42
N ALA A 46 -39.72 -1.79 -29.01
CA ALA A 46 -40.97 -1.04 -29.11
C ALA A 46 -40.82 0.39 -28.55
N GLY A 47 -41.17 1.39 -29.38
CA GLY A 47 -41.12 2.81 -29.01
C GLY A 47 -39.71 3.42 -28.92
N LYS A 48 -38.63 2.67 -29.21
CA LYS A 48 -37.25 3.19 -29.16
C LYS A 48 -36.45 2.90 -30.43
N ILE A 49 -36.48 1.67 -30.90
CA ILE A 49 -35.65 1.21 -32.03
C ILE A 49 -36.56 0.44 -32.99
N PRO A 50 -36.73 0.91 -34.24
CA PRO A 50 -37.52 0.19 -35.23
C PRO A 50 -36.97 -1.21 -35.50
N GLY A 51 -37.86 -2.14 -35.86
CA GLY A 51 -37.48 -3.43 -36.40
C GLY A 51 -36.61 -3.30 -37.64
N SER A 52 -35.62 -4.17 -37.78
CA SER A 52 -34.68 -4.19 -38.91
C SER A 52 -33.87 -2.90 -39.09
N ALA A 53 -33.72 -2.08 -38.06
CA ALA A 53 -32.91 -0.87 -38.09
C ALA A 53 -31.41 -1.20 -38.11
N VAL A 54 -30.65 -0.49 -38.95
CA VAL A 54 -29.19 -0.41 -38.87
C VAL A 54 -28.82 0.64 -37.83
N LEU A 55 -27.94 0.32 -36.90
CA LEU A 55 -27.48 1.26 -35.88
C LEU A 55 -26.16 1.89 -36.31
N LEU A 56 -26.04 3.19 -36.09
CA LEU A 56 -24.80 3.94 -36.21
C LEU A 56 -24.40 4.39 -34.80
N VAL A 57 -23.31 3.83 -34.27
CA VAL A 57 -22.87 4.07 -32.90
C VAL A 57 -21.48 4.69 -32.90
N ASN A 58 -21.36 5.91 -32.41
CA ASN A 58 -20.06 6.54 -32.16
C ASN A 58 -19.57 6.12 -30.78
N VAL A 59 -18.44 5.43 -30.73
CA VAL A 59 -17.79 5.01 -29.49
C VAL A 59 -16.47 5.78 -29.33
N HIS A 60 -16.16 6.15 -28.10
CA HIS A 60 -14.86 6.64 -27.68
C HIS A 60 -14.34 5.70 -26.59
N MET A 61 -13.25 4.98 -26.86
CA MET A 61 -12.65 4.07 -25.90
C MET A 61 -11.88 4.90 -24.88
N VAL A 62 -12.40 5.04 -23.66
CA VAL A 62 -11.76 5.87 -22.62
C VAL A 62 -10.70 5.06 -21.86
N ASP A 63 -10.99 3.80 -21.57
CA ASP A 63 -10.18 2.92 -20.72
C ASP A 63 -10.45 1.46 -21.10
N LEU A 64 -9.48 0.57 -20.85
CA LEU A 64 -9.57 -0.87 -20.99
C LEU A 64 -8.68 -1.54 -19.93
N HIS A 65 -9.25 -2.49 -19.18
CA HIS A 65 -8.51 -3.34 -18.25
C HIS A 65 -9.06 -4.76 -18.25
N ASN A 66 -8.25 -5.71 -17.78
CA ASN A 66 -8.66 -7.07 -17.48
C ASN A 66 -8.64 -7.30 -15.96
N PRO A 67 -9.69 -7.86 -15.35
CA PRO A 67 -9.70 -8.19 -13.92
C PRO A 67 -8.58 -9.14 -13.46
N ALA A 68 -7.92 -9.82 -14.39
CA ALA A 68 -6.74 -10.64 -14.11
C ALA A 68 -5.40 -9.88 -14.15
N ASP A 69 -5.41 -8.61 -14.56
CA ASP A 69 -4.19 -7.80 -14.65
C ASP A 69 -3.62 -7.52 -13.26
N SER A 70 -2.29 -7.58 -13.14
CA SER A 70 -1.58 -7.07 -11.97
C SER A 70 -1.25 -5.59 -12.14
N VAL A 71 -0.66 -4.98 -11.12
CA VAL A 71 -0.02 -3.67 -11.27
C VAL A 71 1.14 -3.78 -12.26
N ASP A 72 1.15 -2.92 -13.27
CA ASP A 72 2.32 -2.75 -14.13
C ASP A 72 3.28 -1.74 -13.48
N VAL A 73 4.57 -2.06 -13.49
CA VAL A 73 5.61 -1.33 -12.76
C VAL A 73 6.76 -1.02 -13.69
N GLU A 74 6.89 0.24 -14.08
CA GLU A 74 8.00 0.72 -14.91
C GLU A 74 8.93 1.60 -14.09
N THR A 75 10.15 1.14 -13.84
CA THR A 75 11.17 1.95 -13.16
C THR A 75 11.97 2.73 -14.19
N TYR A 76 11.90 4.06 -14.14
CA TYR A 76 12.57 4.93 -15.11
C TYR A 76 13.77 5.69 -14.52
N SER A 77 13.93 5.68 -13.19
CA SER A 77 15.09 6.24 -12.51
C SER A 77 15.34 5.45 -11.23
N SER A 78 16.57 5.02 -10.98
CA SER A 78 16.96 4.30 -9.76
C SER A 78 18.34 4.77 -9.31
N PRO A 79 18.60 4.90 -8.00
CA PRO A 79 19.94 5.21 -7.50
C PRO A 79 20.93 4.07 -7.82
N HIS A 80 22.22 4.40 -7.90
CA HIS A 80 23.28 3.40 -8.10
C HIS A 80 23.40 2.45 -6.90
N GLU A 81 23.20 2.98 -5.69
CA GLU A 81 23.25 2.22 -4.44
C GLU A 81 21.90 2.27 -3.72
N CYS A 82 21.52 1.15 -3.13
CA CYS A 82 20.27 1.02 -2.39
C CYS A 82 20.54 0.33 -1.06
N ALA A 83 20.67 1.14 0.00
CA ALA A 83 20.92 0.64 1.34
C ALA A 83 19.72 -0.09 1.93
N HIS A 84 18.51 0.39 1.64
CA HIS A 84 17.25 -0.17 2.13
C HIS A 84 16.23 -0.23 1.01
N ARG A 85 15.59 -1.40 0.85
CA ARG A 85 14.50 -1.62 -0.08
C ARG A 85 13.20 -1.69 0.70
N VAL A 86 12.18 -1.01 0.22
CA VAL A 86 10.86 -0.97 0.87
C VAL A 86 10.30 -2.38 1.11
N GLN A 87 9.94 -2.66 2.36
CA GLN A 87 9.29 -3.88 2.83
C GLN A 87 7.98 -3.57 3.57
N LEU A 88 7.22 -4.62 3.89
CA LEU A 88 6.03 -4.49 4.73
C LEU A 88 6.42 -3.99 6.13
N GLY A 89 5.62 -3.09 6.67
CA GLY A 89 5.86 -2.42 7.94
C GLY A 89 6.62 -1.10 7.83
N ASP A 90 7.38 -0.88 6.75
CA ASP A 90 8.19 0.32 6.57
C ASP A 90 7.35 1.60 6.59
N LEU A 91 7.91 2.64 7.19
CA LEU A 91 7.39 3.99 7.06
C LEU A 91 8.04 4.62 5.83
N ILE A 92 7.20 4.99 4.86
CA ILE A 92 7.65 5.59 3.61
C ILE A 92 7.11 7.00 3.46
N SER A 93 7.88 7.84 2.77
CA SER A 93 7.47 9.18 2.35
C SER A 93 7.73 9.32 0.86
N MET A 94 6.72 9.77 0.11
CA MET A 94 6.80 9.84 -1.35
C MET A 94 6.16 11.10 -1.92
N HIS A 95 6.64 11.48 -3.09
CA HIS A 95 5.93 12.34 -4.01
C HIS A 95 5.25 11.49 -5.07
N TYR A 96 4.04 11.87 -5.46
CA TYR A 96 3.35 11.27 -6.58
C TYR A 96 2.47 12.27 -7.35
N ASN A 97 2.24 11.94 -8.61
CA ASN A 97 1.22 12.53 -9.46
C ASN A 97 0.34 11.40 -10.02
N THR A 98 -0.97 11.57 -9.98
CA THR A 98 -1.92 10.56 -10.45
C THR A 98 -2.79 11.13 -11.56
N THR A 99 -2.91 10.39 -12.65
CA THR A 99 -3.79 10.71 -13.77
C THR A 99 -4.64 9.50 -14.15
N LEU A 100 -5.71 9.76 -14.92
CA LEU A 100 -6.39 8.73 -15.70
C LEU A 100 -5.57 8.38 -16.94
N LEU A 101 -5.91 7.28 -17.61
CA LEU A 101 -5.27 6.87 -18.88
C LEU A 101 -5.43 7.90 -20.01
N ASP A 102 -6.50 8.70 -19.99
CA ASP A 102 -6.72 9.78 -20.95
C ASP A 102 -5.89 11.05 -20.65
N GLY A 103 -5.08 11.02 -19.57
CA GLY A 103 -4.24 12.13 -19.13
C GLY A 103 -4.93 13.12 -18.19
N THR A 104 -6.21 12.92 -17.86
CA THR A 104 -6.91 13.77 -16.89
C THR A 104 -6.23 13.69 -15.52
N PRO A 105 -5.76 14.82 -14.94
CA PRO A 105 -5.11 14.81 -13.64
C PRO A 105 -6.13 14.60 -12.52
N LEU A 106 -5.81 13.72 -11.57
CA LEU A 106 -6.61 13.48 -10.38
C LEU A 106 -6.01 14.19 -9.16
N TYR A 107 -4.77 13.86 -8.82
CA TYR A 107 -4.11 14.39 -7.63
C TYR A 107 -2.60 14.54 -7.84
N CYS A 108 -2.01 15.55 -7.21
CA CYS A 108 -0.57 15.80 -7.28
C CYS A 108 -0.08 16.47 -5.99
N ASN A 109 0.73 15.76 -5.20
CA ASN A 109 1.33 16.33 -3.98
C ASN A 109 2.64 17.10 -4.26
N ARG A 110 3.32 16.84 -5.39
CA ARG A 110 4.54 17.58 -5.78
C ARG A 110 4.33 19.09 -5.81
N LYS A 111 3.14 19.54 -6.22
CA LYS A 111 2.81 20.97 -6.33
C LYS A 111 2.48 21.62 -4.99
N THR A 112 2.10 20.84 -3.99
CA THR A 112 1.68 21.37 -2.68
C THR A 112 2.84 21.52 -1.70
N GLY A 113 4.01 20.92 -2.00
CA GLY A 113 5.18 20.92 -1.13
C GLY A 113 5.09 19.95 0.05
N TRP A 114 3.97 19.22 0.17
CA TRP A 114 3.76 18.19 1.19
C TRP A 114 4.08 16.81 0.62
N THR A 115 4.74 15.99 1.42
CA THR A 115 4.99 14.59 1.11
C THR A 115 3.83 13.73 1.61
N TYR A 116 3.58 12.61 0.94
CA TYR A 116 2.60 11.63 1.43
C TYR A 116 3.34 10.55 2.22
N GLU A 117 2.97 10.39 3.48
CA GLU A 117 3.55 9.39 4.38
C GLU A 117 2.57 8.24 4.61
N ALA A 118 3.08 7.01 4.57
CA ALA A 118 2.30 5.81 4.81
C ALA A 118 3.15 4.71 5.42
N LYS A 119 2.50 3.82 6.18
CA LYS A 119 3.08 2.56 6.64
C LYS A 119 2.72 1.45 5.67
N MET A 120 3.72 0.78 5.09
CA MET A 120 3.52 -0.32 4.15
C MET A 120 2.78 -1.49 4.79
N GLY A 121 1.72 -1.98 4.14
CA GLY A 121 0.93 -3.13 4.62
C GLY A 121 -0.05 -2.80 5.75
N SER A 122 -0.26 -1.51 6.04
CA SER A 122 -1.23 -1.07 7.06
C SER A 122 -2.63 -0.81 6.49
N GLY A 123 -2.82 -0.91 5.17
CA GLY A 123 -4.08 -0.55 4.50
C GLY A 123 -4.30 0.96 4.38
N GLN A 124 -3.29 1.79 4.66
CA GLN A 124 -3.32 3.24 4.42
C GLN A 124 -3.21 3.60 2.93
N LEU A 125 -2.69 2.67 2.11
CA LEU A 125 -2.54 2.82 0.66
C LEU A 125 -3.56 1.94 -0.06
N ILE A 126 -3.94 2.32 -1.28
CA ILE A 126 -4.68 1.41 -2.16
C ILE A 126 -3.82 0.16 -2.46
N PRO A 127 -4.43 -1.03 -2.63
CA PRO A 127 -3.67 -2.29 -2.80
C PRO A 127 -2.60 -2.24 -3.89
N GLY A 128 -2.90 -1.57 -5.01
CA GLY A 128 -1.95 -1.45 -6.12
C GLY A 128 -0.71 -0.63 -5.79
N LEU A 129 -0.81 0.38 -4.92
CA LEU A 129 0.36 1.13 -4.45
C LEU A 129 1.22 0.27 -3.54
N GLU A 130 0.64 -0.52 -2.64
CA GLU A 130 1.42 -1.43 -1.78
C GLU A 130 2.21 -2.45 -2.61
N VAL A 131 1.60 -2.98 -3.67
CA VAL A 131 2.29 -3.87 -4.63
C VAL A 131 3.38 -3.12 -5.41
N GLY A 132 3.06 -1.97 -5.99
CA GLY A 132 3.96 -1.23 -6.87
C GLY A 132 5.13 -0.54 -6.17
N LEU A 133 5.02 -0.24 -4.87
CA LEU A 133 6.08 0.38 -4.06
C LEU A 133 7.04 -0.64 -3.44
N LYS A 134 6.64 -1.91 -3.37
CA LYS A 134 7.48 -2.96 -2.79
C LYS A 134 8.84 -3.03 -3.50
N GLY A 135 9.90 -3.12 -2.71
CA GLY A 135 11.28 -3.24 -3.21
C GLY A 135 11.88 -1.97 -3.82
N MET A 136 11.15 -0.85 -3.80
CA MET A 136 11.63 0.46 -4.26
C MET A 136 12.73 1.00 -3.35
N CYS A 137 13.68 1.73 -3.92
CA CYS A 137 14.78 2.38 -3.22
C CYS A 137 14.54 3.88 -3.06
N VAL A 138 15.12 4.49 -2.02
CA VAL A 138 15.05 5.95 -1.85
C VAL A 138 15.65 6.65 -3.08
N SER A 139 14.99 7.71 -3.55
CA SER A 139 15.27 8.43 -4.81
C SER A 139 14.97 7.66 -6.10
N GLU A 140 14.42 6.45 -6.02
CA GLU A 140 13.88 5.74 -7.19
C GLU A 140 12.61 6.43 -7.68
N LYS A 141 12.32 6.30 -8.98
CA LYS A 141 11.09 6.79 -9.60
C LYS A 141 10.45 5.73 -10.48
N ARG A 142 9.14 5.59 -10.36
CA ARG A 142 8.34 4.57 -11.05
C ARG A 142 7.09 5.17 -11.67
N PHE A 143 6.73 4.67 -12.85
CA PHE A 143 5.36 4.71 -13.32
C PHE A 143 4.65 3.43 -12.88
N LEU A 144 3.47 3.57 -12.27
CA LEU A 144 2.60 2.45 -11.93
C LEU A 144 1.29 2.57 -12.69
N THR A 145 0.89 1.51 -13.37
CA THR A 145 -0.47 1.39 -13.95
C THR A 145 -1.27 0.45 -13.07
N ILE A 146 -2.25 1.00 -12.37
CA ILE A 146 -3.03 0.26 -11.36
C ILE A 146 -4.44 0.01 -11.91
N PRO A 147 -4.83 -1.25 -12.12
CA PRO A 147 -6.18 -1.59 -12.55
C PRO A 147 -7.21 -1.30 -11.44
N PRO A 148 -8.49 -1.06 -11.78
CA PRO A 148 -9.49 -0.59 -10.81
C PRO A 148 -9.68 -1.53 -9.63
N HIS A 149 -9.59 -2.86 -9.81
CA HIS A 149 -9.75 -3.82 -8.74
C HIS A 149 -8.62 -3.79 -7.69
N LEU A 150 -7.49 -3.13 -7.98
CA LEU A 150 -6.40 -2.81 -7.05
C LEU A 150 -6.38 -1.31 -6.65
N ALA A 151 -7.40 -0.55 -7.06
CA ALA A 151 -7.62 0.84 -6.73
C ALA A 151 -9.02 1.05 -6.10
N PHE A 152 -9.93 1.76 -6.78
CA PHE A 152 -11.26 2.14 -6.26
C PHE A 152 -12.43 1.32 -6.84
N GLY A 153 -12.13 0.28 -7.62
CA GLY A 153 -13.09 -0.66 -8.18
C GLY A 153 -14.13 -0.04 -9.11
N GLU A 154 -15.22 -0.77 -9.35
CA GLU A 154 -16.34 -0.33 -10.21
C GLU A 154 -17.06 0.91 -9.67
N LYS A 155 -16.97 1.17 -8.36
CA LYS A 155 -17.64 2.31 -7.73
C LYS A 155 -16.89 3.63 -7.91
N GLY A 156 -15.55 3.57 -7.91
CA GLY A 156 -14.73 4.77 -7.88
C GLY A 156 -14.96 5.60 -6.61
N ILE A 157 -14.70 6.90 -6.71
CA ILE A 157 -15.00 7.92 -5.71
C ILE A 157 -15.82 9.00 -6.40
N GLU A 158 -17.04 9.24 -5.92
CA GLU A 158 -17.94 10.23 -6.51
C GLU A 158 -17.29 11.62 -6.57
N GLY A 159 -17.26 12.21 -7.76
CA GLY A 159 -16.69 13.54 -7.99
C GLY A 159 -15.15 13.60 -8.09
N GLU A 160 -14.45 12.50 -7.80
CA GLU A 160 -12.97 12.46 -7.81
C GLU A 160 -12.44 11.40 -8.78
N VAL A 161 -12.82 10.14 -8.59
CA VAL A 161 -12.31 9.01 -9.38
C VAL A 161 -13.48 8.28 -10.05
N PRO A 162 -13.55 8.24 -11.39
CA PRO A 162 -14.58 7.47 -12.07
C PRO A 162 -14.57 5.99 -11.66
N GLY A 163 -15.73 5.36 -11.68
CA GLY A 163 -15.85 3.91 -11.55
C GLY A 163 -15.03 3.20 -12.62
N SER A 164 -14.45 2.05 -12.26
CA SER A 164 -13.67 1.20 -13.16
C SER A 164 -12.43 1.86 -13.77
N ALA A 165 -12.00 3.01 -13.25
CA ALA A 165 -10.85 3.74 -13.76
C ALA A 165 -9.52 3.02 -13.47
N VAL A 166 -8.68 2.91 -14.50
CA VAL A 166 -7.26 2.61 -14.38
C VAL A 166 -6.51 3.88 -14.00
N LEU A 167 -5.64 3.77 -13.00
CA LEU A 167 -4.88 4.89 -12.47
C LEU A 167 -3.42 4.79 -12.89
N LEU A 168 -2.88 5.90 -13.40
CA LEU A 168 -1.46 6.06 -13.67
C LEU A 168 -0.83 6.88 -12.55
N PHE A 169 0.19 6.33 -11.90
CA PHE A 169 0.97 7.02 -10.88
C PHE A 169 2.39 7.27 -11.37
N ASP A 170 2.88 8.50 -11.23
CA ASP A 170 4.30 8.86 -11.32
C ASP A 170 4.83 9.13 -9.92
N ILE A 171 5.62 8.20 -9.39
CA ILE A 171 6.07 8.19 -8.00
C ILE A 171 7.57 8.47 -7.91
N GLU A 172 7.96 9.24 -6.91
CA GLU A 172 9.33 9.34 -6.41
C GLU A 172 9.36 9.03 -4.91
N LEU A 173 10.16 8.05 -4.53
CA LEU A 173 10.33 7.69 -3.12
C LEU A 173 11.38 8.63 -2.50
N LEU A 174 11.02 9.31 -1.41
CA LEU A 174 11.88 10.30 -0.75
C LEU A 174 12.52 9.74 0.51
N ARG A 175 11.80 8.88 1.22
CA ARG A 175 12.24 8.26 2.47
C ARG A 175 11.65 6.87 2.57
N ALA A 176 12.46 5.92 3.06
CA ALA A 176 12.02 4.61 3.49
C ALA A 176 12.79 4.26 4.75
N GLU A 177 12.06 4.16 5.85
CA GLU A 177 12.60 3.79 7.14
C GLU A 177 11.96 2.47 7.54
N GLU A 178 12.80 1.54 7.98
CA GLU A 178 12.34 0.27 8.48
C GLU A 178 11.35 0.51 9.63
N GLY A 179 10.19 -0.13 9.50
CA GLY A 179 9.04 0.07 10.36
C GLY A 179 9.29 -0.26 11.83
N PHE A 180 8.43 0.26 12.69
CA PHE A 180 8.33 -0.19 14.07
C PHE A 180 7.07 -1.05 14.24
N PRO A 181 7.17 -2.31 14.72
CA PRO A 181 6.02 -3.16 15.01
C PRO A 181 5.07 -2.50 16.01
N ASP A 182 3.76 -2.63 15.79
CA ASP A 182 2.77 -1.96 16.63
C ASP A 182 2.75 -2.53 18.05
N GLY A 183 2.68 -1.64 19.04
CA GLY A 183 2.65 -1.99 20.46
C GLY A 183 4.00 -2.48 21.02
N TYR A 184 5.10 -2.30 20.29
CA TYR A 184 6.45 -2.47 20.83
C TYR A 184 7.02 -1.10 21.21
N MET A 185 7.92 -1.06 22.19
CA MET A 185 8.66 0.16 22.58
C MET A 185 10.14 0.07 22.23
N PHE A 186 10.66 -1.16 22.11
CA PHE A 186 12.01 -1.48 21.68
C PHE A 186 11.98 -2.71 20.78
N VAL A 187 12.79 -2.71 19.72
CA VAL A 187 13.00 -3.88 18.85
C VAL A 187 14.48 -4.18 18.71
N TRP A 188 14.78 -5.47 18.71
CA TRP A 188 16.09 -6.00 18.35
C TRP A 188 16.19 -6.13 16.83
N LYS A 189 17.28 -5.64 16.23
CA LYS A 189 17.56 -5.90 14.81
C LYS A 189 18.01 -7.34 14.56
N GLU A 190 18.63 -7.94 15.56
CA GLU A 190 19.05 -9.33 15.56
C GLU A 190 18.36 -10.11 16.70
N ARG A 191 18.80 -11.34 16.96
CA ARG A 191 18.30 -12.09 18.12
C ARG A 191 18.75 -11.40 19.41
N ALA A 192 17.84 -11.29 20.39
CA ALA A 192 18.19 -10.81 21.72
C ALA A 192 19.36 -11.63 22.31
N PRO A 193 20.29 -10.99 23.04
CA PRO A 193 21.42 -11.68 23.65
C PRO A 193 20.96 -12.85 24.55
N PRO A 194 21.69 -13.98 24.55
CA PRO A 194 21.44 -15.04 25.52
C PRO A 194 21.70 -14.52 26.94
N LEU A 195 21.02 -15.11 27.93
CA LEU A 195 21.17 -14.74 29.35
C LEU A 195 20.88 -13.25 29.58
N LEU A 196 19.82 -12.72 28.94
CA LEU A 196 19.50 -11.29 28.91
C LEU A 196 19.46 -10.65 30.30
N PHE A 197 18.94 -11.35 31.32
CA PHE A 197 18.92 -10.85 32.70
C PHE A 197 20.33 -10.49 33.20
N GLN A 198 21.30 -11.38 33.00
CA GLN A 198 22.70 -11.15 33.40
C GLN A 198 23.40 -10.06 32.58
N GLN A 199 22.86 -9.72 31.40
CA GLN A 199 23.38 -8.61 30.60
C GLN A 199 22.88 -7.26 31.11
N PHE A 200 21.70 -7.25 31.74
CA PHE A 200 21.13 -6.07 32.38
C PHE A 200 21.70 -5.85 33.79
N ASP A 201 21.80 -6.91 34.59
CA ASP A 201 22.33 -6.91 35.96
C ASP A 201 23.87 -6.72 35.94
N ALA A 202 24.29 -5.46 35.97
CA ALA A 202 25.68 -5.08 35.74
C ALA A 202 26.52 -5.18 37.01
N ASP A 203 25.92 -4.94 38.17
CA ASP A 203 26.57 -5.09 39.47
C ASP A 203 26.42 -6.49 40.10
N GLN A 204 25.65 -7.38 39.46
CA GLN A 204 25.45 -8.78 39.82
C GLN A 204 24.75 -8.96 41.17
N ASP A 205 23.85 -8.04 41.52
CA ASP A 205 23.07 -8.10 42.76
C ASP A 205 21.80 -8.97 42.64
N GLY A 206 21.49 -9.44 41.42
CA GLY A 206 20.33 -10.29 41.14
C GLY A 206 19.03 -9.52 40.92
N LEU A 207 19.10 -8.20 40.87
CA LEU A 207 18.02 -7.27 40.53
C LEU A 207 18.48 -6.39 39.37
N ILE A 208 17.54 -5.79 38.65
CA ILE A 208 17.88 -4.81 37.61
C ILE A 208 17.30 -3.46 38.03
N ALA A 209 18.16 -2.50 38.31
CA ALA A 209 17.75 -1.13 38.58
C ALA A 209 17.45 -0.37 37.28
N LEU A 210 16.62 0.68 37.36
CA LEU A 210 16.30 1.55 36.20
C LEU A 210 17.55 2.09 35.50
N GLN A 211 18.60 2.40 36.27
CA GLN A 211 19.86 2.91 35.72
C GLN A 211 20.57 1.87 34.85
N GLU A 212 20.61 0.62 35.30
CA GLU A 212 21.23 -0.48 34.55
C GLU A 212 20.42 -0.80 33.30
N PHE A 213 19.09 -0.93 33.46
CA PHE A 213 18.16 -1.10 32.34
C PHE A 213 18.34 -0.03 31.27
N SER A 214 18.34 1.24 31.70
CA SER A 214 18.50 2.39 30.81
C SER A 214 19.85 2.40 30.10
N THR A 215 20.93 2.14 30.84
CA THR A 215 22.29 2.12 30.31
C THR A 215 22.43 1.03 29.26
N PHE A 216 21.92 -0.17 29.54
CA PHE A 216 21.98 -1.28 28.61
C PHE A 216 21.17 -1.01 27.33
N ILE A 217 19.89 -0.59 27.44
CA ILE A 217 19.05 -0.29 26.26
C ILE A 217 19.70 0.81 25.39
N LYS A 218 20.19 1.90 26.00
CA LYS A 218 20.89 2.96 25.25
C LYS A 218 22.13 2.45 24.54
N SER A 219 22.89 1.54 25.18
CA SER A 219 24.04 0.89 24.54
C SER A 219 23.63 0.06 23.32
N GLN A 220 22.52 -0.69 23.39
CA GLN A 220 22.00 -1.43 22.23
C GLN A 220 21.57 -0.52 21.08
N VAL A 221 20.98 0.65 21.39
CA VAL A 221 20.63 1.65 20.38
C VAL A 221 21.88 2.28 19.77
N ALA A 222 22.86 2.66 20.60
CA ALA A 222 24.10 3.31 20.16
C ALA A 222 24.98 2.39 19.30
N THR A 223 24.99 1.08 19.60
CA THR A 223 25.70 0.07 18.80
C THR A 223 24.91 -0.37 17.57
N GLY A 224 23.66 0.09 17.41
CA GLY A 224 22.80 -0.21 16.27
C GLY A 224 22.18 -1.60 16.29
N VAL A 225 22.32 -2.36 17.38
CA VAL A 225 21.77 -3.71 17.59
C VAL A 225 20.27 -3.66 17.92
N GLY A 226 19.80 -2.54 18.47
CA GLY A 226 18.39 -2.31 18.77
C GLY A 226 17.91 -0.93 18.35
N ARG A 227 16.60 -0.73 18.38
CA ARG A 227 15.93 0.54 18.08
C ARG A 227 14.80 0.80 19.07
N LEU A 228 14.67 2.06 19.49
CA LEU A 228 13.51 2.54 20.24
C LEU A 228 12.41 3.01 19.29
N ALA A 229 11.16 2.96 19.77
CA ALA A 229 10.02 3.46 19.03
C ALA A 229 10.21 4.95 18.68
N PRO A 230 9.92 5.37 17.44
CA PRO A 230 10.03 6.78 17.06
C PRO A 230 8.92 7.63 17.69
N GLY A 231 9.16 8.94 17.84
CA GLY A 231 8.13 9.92 18.21
C GLY A 231 8.04 10.29 19.70
N GLN A 232 8.86 9.68 20.56
CA GLN A 232 9.00 10.06 21.98
C GLN A 232 10.48 10.13 22.38
N GLU A 233 10.76 10.88 23.46
CA GLU A 233 12.09 10.95 24.06
C GLU A 233 12.52 9.58 24.59
N ALA A 234 13.78 9.20 24.33
CA ALA A 234 14.30 7.87 24.66
C ALA A 234 14.17 7.55 26.16
N GLU A 235 14.39 8.54 27.01
CA GLU A 235 14.40 8.41 28.46
C GLU A 235 12.99 8.12 29.00
N THR A 236 11.98 8.75 28.41
CA THR A 236 10.57 8.50 28.75
C THR A 236 10.16 7.09 28.33
N LEU A 237 10.49 6.70 27.09
CA LEU A 237 10.22 5.36 26.58
C LEU A 237 10.88 4.27 27.44
N ILE A 238 12.15 4.45 27.78
CA ILE A 238 12.89 3.49 28.62
C ILE A 238 12.28 3.41 30.02
N SER A 239 11.89 4.53 30.61
CA SER A 239 11.24 4.52 31.93
C SER A 239 9.89 3.81 31.90
N GLU A 240 9.10 4.01 30.85
CA GLU A 240 7.84 3.29 30.65
C GLU A 240 8.07 1.79 30.41
N MET A 241 9.08 1.42 29.60
CA MET A 241 9.49 0.03 29.42
C MET A 241 9.86 -0.64 30.74
N PHE A 242 10.63 0.04 31.59
CA PHE A 242 11.01 -0.46 32.90
C PHE A 242 9.78 -0.69 33.79
N LYS A 243 8.89 0.31 33.90
CA LYS A 243 7.65 0.20 34.67
C LYS A 243 6.72 -0.91 34.18
N ASN A 244 6.74 -1.24 32.89
CA ASN A 244 5.95 -2.35 32.37
C ASN A 244 6.52 -3.72 32.76
N GLN A 245 7.81 -3.79 33.09
CA GLN A 245 8.48 -5.01 33.54
C GLN A 245 8.43 -5.16 35.08
N ASP A 246 8.57 -4.07 35.83
CA ASP A 246 8.40 -3.99 37.29
C ASP A 246 6.91 -4.19 37.66
N ARG A 247 6.50 -5.44 37.90
CA ARG A 247 5.09 -5.83 38.04
C ARG A 247 4.59 -5.66 39.47
N ASP A 248 5.47 -5.81 40.45
CA ASP A 248 5.13 -5.61 41.86
C ASP A 248 5.35 -4.17 42.34
N GLY A 249 6.02 -3.33 41.54
CA GLY A 249 6.21 -1.91 41.78
C GLY A 249 7.28 -1.62 42.83
N ASP A 250 8.22 -2.55 43.04
CA ASP A 250 9.28 -2.42 44.03
C ASP A 250 10.45 -1.53 43.57
N GLY A 251 10.45 -1.12 42.29
CA GLY A 251 11.46 -0.27 41.68
C GLY A 251 12.65 -1.02 41.08
N PHE A 252 12.57 -2.35 41.03
CA PHE A 252 13.56 -3.26 40.43
C PHE A 252 12.87 -4.23 39.47
N ILE A 253 13.64 -4.88 38.60
CA ILE A 253 13.14 -6.01 37.80
C ILE A 253 13.85 -7.27 38.27
N SER A 254 13.09 -8.23 38.76
CA SER A 254 13.57 -9.55 39.16
C SER A 254 13.69 -10.52 37.96
N PRO A 255 14.41 -11.65 38.10
CA PRO A 255 14.52 -12.66 37.04
C PRO A 255 13.18 -13.23 36.56
N THR A 256 12.17 -13.20 37.42
CA THR A 256 10.81 -13.70 37.12
C THR A 256 9.94 -12.69 36.38
N GLU A 257 10.30 -11.40 36.45
CA GLU A 257 9.56 -10.31 35.84
C GLU A 257 10.01 -10.01 34.42
N LEU A 258 11.32 -10.09 34.16
CA LEU A 258 11.89 -9.80 32.84
C LEU A 258 11.35 -10.78 31.79
N LYS A 259 10.41 -10.31 30.97
CA LYS A 259 9.81 -11.08 29.87
C LYS A 259 9.87 -10.30 28.56
N LEU A 260 10.30 -10.97 27.50
CA LEU A 260 10.18 -10.44 26.14
C LEU A 260 8.75 -10.69 25.65
N LYS A 261 8.15 -9.70 24.99
CA LYS A 261 6.78 -9.79 24.46
C LYS A 261 6.56 -11.01 23.54
N ARG A 262 7.59 -11.44 22.80
CA ARG A 262 7.53 -12.67 21.97
C ARG A 262 7.36 -13.94 22.82
N ASP A 263 7.93 -13.96 24.02
CA ASP A 263 7.80 -15.09 24.95
C ASP A 263 6.41 -15.11 25.61
N GLU A 264 5.73 -13.96 25.67
CA GLU A 264 4.33 -13.86 26.13
C GLU A 264 3.33 -14.33 25.06
N GLU A 265 3.58 -14.04 23.78
CA GLU A 265 2.76 -14.55 22.67
C GLU A 265 2.82 -16.09 22.60
N LEU A 266 4.00 -16.68 22.79
CA LEU A 266 4.17 -18.15 22.86
C LEU A 266 3.45 -18.78 24.07
N ALA A 267 3.32 -18.05 25.18
CA ALA A 267 2.62 -18.54 26.37
C ALA A 267 1.09 -18.54 26.22
N HIS A 268 0.54 -17.81 25.24
CA HIS A 268 -0.90 -17.75 24.98
C HIS A 268 -1.41 -18.81 23.97
N ASP A 269 -0.50 -19.44 23.21
CA ASP A 269 -0.83 -20.49 22.23
C ASP A 269 -0.65 -21.93 22.77
N GLU A 270 -0.24 -22.10 24.03
CA GLU A 270 -0.17 -23.41 24.71
C GLU A 270 -1.37 -23.66 25.63
N LEU A 271 -2.59 -23.81 25.07
CA LEU A 271 -3.72 -24.50 25.71
C LEU A 271 -4.63 -25.17 24.67
#